data_AF-A0A1F9Z905-F1
#
_entry.id   AF-A0A1F9Z905-F1
#
_cell.length_a   1.000
_cell.length_b   1.000
_cell.length_c   1.000
_cell.angle_alpha   90.00
_cell.angle_beta   90.00
_cell.angle_gamma   90.00
#
_symmetry.space_group_name_H-M   'P 1'
#
loop_
_entity.id
_entity.type
_entity.pdbx_description
1 polymer ?
#
loop_
_entity_poly.entity_id
_entity_poly.type
_entity_poly.pdbx_seq_one_letter_code
_entity_poly.pdbx_strand_id
1 'polypeptide(L)'
;MIPPAPTIPPWTGPPRPSGDSRTAGVILVVVILAIWFVVGTGVLSSAIGFGAPGFFIAAICGILVFGIAFAVLGFSRGLQTRHLPPPPPIQQPMIPLGNARPAELACPNCGAPPKSVDRFGIAICDYCETRFLAR
;
A
#
# COMPACT_ATOMS: atom_id res chain seq x y z
N MET A 1 31.47 -24.31 -32.12
CA MET A 1 30.66 -24.91 -31.04
C MET A 1 30.04 -23.74 -30.27
N ILE A 2 28.73 -23.57 -30.33
CA ILE A 2 28.03 -22.49 -29.62
C ILE A 2 27.82 -22.94 -28.17
N PRO A 3 28.19 -22.14 -27.16
CA PRO A 3 27.97 -22.51 -25.77
C PRO A 3 26.47 -22.55 -25.47
N PRO A 4 26.00 -23.52 -24.66
CA PRO A 4 24.59 -23.61 -24.28
C PRO A 4 24.19 -22.37 -23.48
N ALA A 5 23.01 -21.82 -23.80
CA ALA A 5 22.48 -20.66 -23.11
C ALA A 5 22.26 -20.97 -21.61
N PRO A 6 22.62 -20.05 -20.71
CA PRO A 6 22.39 -20.24 -19.27
C PRO A 6 20.88 -20.32 -18.99
N THR A 7 20.45 -21.40 -18.36
CA THR A 7 19.09 -21.58 -17.86
C THR A 7 18.89 -20.68 -16.64
N ILE A 8 18.22 -19.55 -16.83
CA ILE A 8 17.83 -18.66 -15.74
C ILE A 8 16.68 -19.34 -14.98
N PRO A 9 16.79 -19.55 -13.65
CA PRO A 9 15.69 -20.13 -12.89
C PRO A 9 14.45 -19.22 -12.93
N PRO A 10 13.23 -19.79 -12.93
CA PRO A 10 12.01 -19.00 -12.89
C PRO A 10 12.02 -18.11 -11.65
N TRP A 11 11.83 -16.81 -11.86
CA TRP A 11 11.79 -15.84 -10.76
C TRP A 11 10.59 -16.16 -9.86
N THR A 12 10.87 -16.68 -8.66
CA THR A 12 9.85 -16.87 -7.62
C THR A 12 9.64 -15.52 -6.95
N GLY A 13 8.43 -14.96 -7.11
CA GLY A 13 8.08 -13.69 -6.50
C GLY A 13 8.30 -13.67 -4.98
N PRO A 14 8.31 -12.48 -4.35
CA PRO A 14 8.49 -12.37 -2.91
C PRO A 14 7.46 -13.25 -2.16
N PRO A 15 7.85 -13.86 -1.02
CA PRO A 15 6.96 -14.70 -0.24
C PRO A 15 5.67 -13.94 0.07
N ARG A 16 4.53 -14.45 -0.42
CA ARG A 16 3.23 -13.93 0.02
C ARG A 16 3.10 -14.27 1.51
N PRO A 17 2.73 -13.30 2.37
CA PRO A 17 2.47 -13.61 3.77
C PRO A 17 1.39 -14.69 3.84
N SER A 18 1.67 -15.78 4.56
CA SER A 18 0.72 -16.88 4.73
C SER A 18 -0.55 -16.36 5.38
N GLY A 19 -1.70 -16.82 4.88
CA GLY A 19 -3.01 -16.37 5.35
C GLY A 19 -3.23 -16.56 6.85
N ASP A 20 -2.53 -17.52 7.47
CA ASP A 20 -2.69 -17.91 8.88
C ASP A 20 -2.49 -16.77 9.87
N SER A 21 -1.52 -15.88 9.64
CA SER A 21 -1.29 -14.73 10.53
C SER A 21 -2.43 -13.71 10.47
N ARG A 22 -3.04 -13.54 9.30
CA ARG A 22 -4.21 -12.67 9.13
C ARG A 22 -5.45 -13.29 9.78
N THR A 23 -5.65 -14.59 9.63
CA THR A 23 -6.77 -15.31 10.26
C THR A 23 -6.66 -15.24 11.79
N ALA A 24 -5.47 -15.45 12.35
CA ALA A 24 -5.22 -15.32 13.79
C ALA A 24 -5.48 -13.89 14.29
N GLY A 25 -5.05 -12.87 13.54
CA GLY A 25 -5.30 -11.47 13.86
C GLY A 25 -6.80 -11.10 13.82
N VAL A 26 -7.55 -11.60 12.84
CA VAL A 26 -9.00 -11.41 12.74
C VAL A 26 -9.71 -12.09 13.91
N ILE A 27 -9.35 -13.33 14.22
CA ILE A 27 -9.93 -14.07 15.36
C ILE A 27 -9.69 -13.31 16.66
N LEU A 28 -8.46 -12.85 16.90
CA LEU A 28 -8.13 -12.07 18.10
C LEU A 28 -8.99 -10.80 18.22
N VAL A 29 -9.12 -10.03 17.12
CA VAL A 29 -9.92 -8.80 17.10
C VAL A 29 -11.40 -9.09 17.36
N VAL A 30 -11.93 -10.15 16.76
CA VAL A 30 -13.33 -10.58 16.98
C VAL A 30 -13.54 -11.00 18.44
N VAL A 31 -12.62 -11.75 19.03
CA VAL A 31 -12.71 -12.18 20.43
C VAL A 31 -12.66 -10.98 21.39
N ILE A 32 -11.73 -10.05 21.18
CA ILE A 32 -11.62 -8.83 22.00
C ILE A 32 -12.91 -8.01 21.90
N LEU A 33 -13.44 -7.81 20.70
CA LEU A 33 -14.68 -7.08 20.48
C LEU A 33 -15.88 -7.78 21.10
N ALA A 34 -15.98 -9.11 20.99
CA ALA A 34 -17.06 -9.88 21.62
C ALA A 34 -17.02 -9.75 23.15
N ILE A 35 -15.84 -9.84 23.76
CA ILE A 35 -15.66 -9.62 25.19
C ILE A 35 -16.09 -8.20 25.58
N TRP A 36 -15.62 -7.19 24.84
CA TRP A 36 -15.97 -5.79 25.09
C TRP A 36 -17.47 -5.55 24.96
N PHE A 37 -18.11 -6.20 24.00
CA PHE A 37 -19.54 -6.09 23.76
C PHE A 37 -20.36 -6.73 24.89
N VAL A 38 -20.00 -7.94 25.33
CA VAL A 38 -20.67 -8.64 26.42
C VAL A 38 -20.50 -7.89 27.75
N VAL A 39 -19.29 -7.42 28.04
CA VAL A 39 -19.00 -6.63 29.24
C VAL A 39 -19.70 -5.28 29.19
N GLY A 40 -19.62 -4.57 28.06
CA GLY A 40 -20.24 -3.26 27.89
C GLY A 40 -21.77 -3.28 27.97
N THR A 41 -22.41 -4.28 27.35
CA THR A 41 -23.87 -4.45 27.44
C THR A 41 -24.33 -4.91 28.83
N GLY A 42 -23.54 -5.77 29.50
CA GLY A 42 -23.78 -6.16 30.90
C GLY A 42 -23.70 -4.96 31.85
N VAL A 43 -22.66 -4.14 31.73
CA VAL A 43 -22.48 -2.94 32.56
C VAL A 43 -23.57 -1.90 32.26
N LEU A 44 -23.88 -1.64 31.00
CA LEU A 44 -24.90 -0.66 30.63
C LEU A 44 -26.32 -1.10 31.06
N SER A 45 -26.67 -2.37 30.88
CA SER A 45 -27.96 -2.90 31.34
C SER A 45 -28.10 -2.87 32.86
N SER A 46 -27.00 -3.07 33.60
CA SER A 46 -26.97 -2.91 35.05
C SER A 46 -27.12 -1.44 35.49
N ALA A 47 -26.60 -0.48 34.71
CA ALA A 47 -26.66 0.94 35.02
C ALA A 47 -28.05 1.58 34.78
N ILE A 48 -28.80 1.10 33.78
CA ILE A 48 -30.12 1.67 33.41
C ILE A 48 -31.26 0.96 34.18
N GLY A 49 -30.97 -0.04 35.01
CA GLY A 49 -31.96 -0.71 35.87
C GLY A 49 -32.98 -1.57 35.12
N PHE A 50 -32.76 -1.86 33.82
CA PHE A 50 -33.66 -2.68 33.00
C PHE A 50 -33.58 -4.18 33.27
N GLY A 51 -32.67 -4.63 34.15
CA GLY A 51 -32.52 -6.04 34.52
C GLY A 51 -32.28 -6.97 33.33
N ALA A 52 -32.66 -8.24 33.49
CA ALA A 52 -32.50 -9.29 32.48
C ALA A 52 -33.13 -8.95 31.10
N PRO A 53 -34.36 -8.40 30.96
CA PRO A 53 -34.94 -8.14 29.64
C PRO A 53 -34.21 -7.03 28.87
N GLY A 54 -33.67 -6.02 29.56
CA GLY A 54 -32.82 -5.00 28.92
C GLY A 54 -31.53 -5.55 28.36
N PHE A 55 -30.92 -6.53 29.04
CA PHE A 55 -29.72 -7.20 28.56
C PHE A 55 -29.99 -7.97 27.26
N PHE A 56 -31.09 -8.71 27.17
CA PHE A 56 -31.43 -9.43 25.94
C PHE A 56 -31.68 -8.49 24.76
N ILE A 57 -32.38 -7.37 24.98
CA ILE A 57 -32.64 -6.39 23.92
C ILE A 57 -31.33 -5.70 23.49
N ALA A 58 -30.48 -5.29 24.43
CA ALA A 58 -29.19 -4.68 24.13
C ALA A 58 -28.23 -5.65 23.42
N ALA A 59 -28.21 -6.92 23.84
CA ALA A 59 -27.40 -7.96 23.22
C ALA A 59 -27.84 -8.24 21.78
N ILE A 60 -29.14 -8.44 21.53
CA ILE A 60 -29.67 -8.65 20.18
C ILE A 60 -29.39 -7.43 19.30
N CYS A 61 -29.64 -6.22 19.81
CA CYS A 61 -29.43 -4.98 19.07
C CYS A 61 -27.97 -4.79 18.70
N GLY A 62 -27.04 -4.99 19.64
CA GLY A 62 -25.64 -4.80 19.30
C GLY A 62 -25.01 -5.96 18.55
N ILE A 63 -25.52 -7.20 18.62
CA ILE A 63 -25.16 -8.26 17.65
C ILE A 63 -25.55 -7.84 16.23
N LEU A 64 -26.74 -7.26 16.05
CA LEU A 64 -27.18 -6.75 14.75
C LEU A 64 -26.29 -5.61 14.25
N VAL A 65 -26.02 -4.60 15.09
CA VAL A 65 -25.14 -3.48 14.72
C VAL A 65 -23.73 -3.95 14.42
N PHE A 66 -23.20 -4.88 15.22
CA PHE A 66 -21.88 -5.46 15.02
C PHE A 66 -21.81 -6.27 13.73
N GLY A 67 -22.81 -7.10 13.45
CA GLY A 67 -22.92 -7.86 12.21
C GLY A 67 -22.98 -6.95 10.98
N ILE A 68 -23.74 -5.85 11.06
CA ILE A 68 -23.82 -4.85 9.98
C ILE A 68 -22.47 -4.15 9.80
N ALA A 69 -21.80 -3.74 10.88
CA ALA A 69 -20.49 -3.10 10.79
C ALA A 69 -19.43 -4.02 10.17
N PHE A 70 -19.41 -5.31 10.55
CA PHE A 70 -18.52 -6.30 9.96
C PHE A 70 -18.84 -6.58 8.50
N ALA A 71 -20.12 -6.66 8.13
CA ALA A 71 -20.52 -6.80 6.73
C ALA A 71 -19.99 -5.62 5.89
N VAL A 72 -20.19 -4.37 6.35
CA VAL A 72 -19.70 -3.17 5.65
C VAL A 72 -18.16 -3.16 5.53
N LEU A 73 -17.45 -3.53 6.59
CA LEU A 73 -15.99 -3.64 6.56
C LEU A 73 -15.50 -4.76 5.62
N GLY A 74 -16.20 -5.90 5.57
CA GLY A 74 -15.91 -6.99 4.63
C GLY A 74 -16.13 -6.58 3.17
N PHE A 75 -17.26 -5.94 2.88
CA PHE A 75 -17.59 -5.47 1.53
C PHE A 75 -16.63 -4.37 1.04
N SER A 76 -16.20 -3.46 1.91
CA SER A 76 -15.23 -2.41 1.55
C SER A 76 -13.83 -2.96 1.23
N ARG A 77 -13.41 -4.03 1.91
CA ARG A 77 -12.10 -4.69 1.67
C ARG A 77 -12.11 -5.55 0.40
N GLY A 78 -13.22 -6.23 0.10
CA GLY A 78 -13.36 -7.07 -1.11
C GLY A 78 -13.30 -6.28 -2.42
N LEU A 79 -13.69 -5.00 -2.41
CA LEU A 79 -13.62 -4.11 -3.57
C LEU A 79 -12.19 -3.62 -3.89
N GLN A 80 -11.25 -3.70 -2.95
CA GLN A 80 -9.87 -3.20 -3.12
C GLN A 80 -8.90 -4.24 -3.68
N THR A 81 -9.25 -5.53 -3.71
CA THR A 81 -8.44 -6.58 -4.36
C THR A 81 -8.66 -6.59 -5.86
N ARG A 82 -8.59 -5.43 -6.51
CA ARG A 82 -8.46 -5.36 -7.96
C ARG A 82 -7.11 -5.97 -8.30
N HIS A 83 -7.15 -7.20 -8.77
CA HIS A 83 -6.07 -7.84 -9.50
C HIS A 83 -5.74 -6.96 -10.69
N LEU A 84 -4.83 -6.00 -10.50
CA LEU A 84 -4.14 -5.42 -11.63
C LEU A 84 -3.36 -6.57 -12.27
N PRO A 85 -3.60 -6.86 -13.56
CA PRO A 85 -2.79 -7.85 -14.26
C PRO A 85 -1.31 -7.44 -14.10
N PRO A 86 -0.40 -8.42 -13.91
CA PRO A 86 1.01 -8.12 -13.77
C PRO A 86 1.45 -7.22 -14.93
N PRO A 87 2.18 -6.12 -14.67
CA PRO A 87 2.58 -5.21 -15.72
C PRO A 87 3.34 -6.01 -16.78
N PRO A 88 3.03 -5.83 -18.08
CA PRO A 88 3.72 -6.54 -19.14
C PRO A 88 5.22 -6.27 -19.01
N PRO A 89 6.09 -7.23 -19.39
CA PRO A 89 7.53 -7.05 -19.33
C PRO A 89 7.87 -5.73 -20.02
N ILE A 90 8.38 -4.76 -19.26
CA ILE A 90 8.85 -3.50 -19.80
C ILE A 90 9.98 -3.90 -20.74
N GLN A 91 9.70 -3.87 -22.03
CA GLN A 91 10.73 -3.84 -23.05
C GLN A 91 11.46 -2.54 -22.78
N GLN A 92 12.52 -2.65 -21.98
CA GLN A 92 13.47 -1.57 -21.78
C GLN A 92 13.84 -1.15 -23.21
N PRO A 93 13.53 0.09 -23.61
CA PRO A 93 14.03 0.60 -24.87
C PRO A 93 15.52 0.36 -24.80
N MET A 94 16.04 -0.47 -25.70
CA MET A 94 17.47 -0.73 -25.73
C MET A 94 18.13 0.62 -25.93
N ILE A 95 18.64 1.20 -24.84
CA ILE A 95 19.40 2.43 -24.90
C ILE A 95 20.66 2.00 -25.66
N PRO A 96 20.95 2.57 -26.82
CA PRO A 96 22.16 2.21 -27.53
C PRO A 96 23.35 2.45 -26.61
N LEU A 97 24.19 1.43 -26.44
CA LEU A 97 25.57 1.63 -25.98
C LEU A 97 26.21 2.63 -26.93
N GLY A 98 26.23 3.90 -26.51
CA GLY A 98 26.70 4.97 -27.38
C GLY A 98 26.47 6.34 -26.75
N ASN A 99 27.31 6.70 -25.79
CA ASN A 99 27.92 8.03 -25.68
C ASN A 99 27.06 9.28 -25.95
N ALA A 100 25.80 9.31 -25.54
CA ALA A 100 25.10 10.58 -25.38
C ALA A 100 25.45 11.13 -23.99
N ARG A 101 26.67 11.67 -23.85
CA ARG A 101 26.89 12.74 -22.86
C ARG A 101 25.73 13.72 -23.10
N PRO A 102 24.87 13.99 -22.11
CA PRO A 102 23.88 15.06 -22.28
C PRO A 102 24.71 16.28 -22.63
N ALA A 103 24.49 16.82 -23.85
CA ALA A 103 25.24 17.93 -24.40
C ALA A 103 25.51 18.92 -23.27
N GLU A 104 26.80 19.15 -22.95
CA GLU A 104 27.26 19.91 -21.79
C GLU A 104 26.25 20.97 -21.40
N LEU A 105 25.38 20.65 -20.44
CA LEU A 105 24.37 21.58 -19.97
C LEU A 105 25.11 22.58 -19.11
N ALA A 106 25.83 23.52 -19.71
CA ALA A 106 26.51 24.55 -18.98
C ALA A 106 25.46 25.50 -18.42
N CYS A 107 25.54 25.79 -17.12
CA CYS A 107 24.71 26.81 -16.52
C CYS A 107 24.89 28.15 -17.28
N PRO A 108 23.82 28.81 -17.74
CA PRO A 108 23.94 30.07 -18.50
C PRO A 108 24.53 31.22 -17.68
N ASN A 109 24.52 31.12 -16.34
CA ASN A 109 25.05 32.17 -15.47
C ASN A 109 26.52 31.96 -15.11
N CYS A 110 26.95 30.71 -14.85
CA CYS A 110 28.28 30.43 -14.32
C CYS A 110 29.06 29.34 -15.06
N GLY A 111 28.52 28.76 -16.14
CA GLY A 111 29.18 27.74 -16.97
C GLY A 111 29.35 26.37 -16.31
N ALA A 112 29.10 26.26 -15.00
CA ALA A 112 29.22 25.03 -14.25
C ALA A 112 28.15 23.98 -14.63
N PRO A 113 28.46 22.68 -14.52
CA PRO A 113 27.50 21.62 -14.82
C PRO A 113 26.38 21.55 -13.76
N PRO A 114 25.13 21.26 -14.13
CA PRO A 114 24.04 21.05 -13.21
C PRO A 114 24.20 19.70 -12.51
N LYS A 115 23.79 19.66 -11.24
CA LYS A 115 23.82 18.45 -10.42
C LYS A 115 22.74 17.45 -10.81
N SER A 116 21.58 17.95 -11.22
CA SER A 116 20.44 17.16 -11.60
C SER A 116 19.47 17.96 -12.46
N VAL A 117 18.80 17.26 -13.37
CA VAL A 117 17.71 17.79 -14.18
C VAL A 117 16.43 17.10 -13.73
N ASP A 118 15.43 17.88 -13.32
CA ASP A 118 14.11 17.38 -12.94
C ASP A 118 13.38 16.77 -14.14
N ARG A 119 12.34 15.96 -13.86
CA ARG A 119 11.47 15.37 -14.90
C ARG A 119 10.82 16.42 -15.83
N PHE A 120 10.76 17.68 -15.40
CA PHE A 120 10.23 18.81 -16.15
C PHE A 120 11.30 19.53 -17.00
N GLY A 121 12.53 19.01 -17.06
CA GLY A 121 13.63 19.66 -17.78
C GLY A 121 14.19 20.89 -17.05
N ILE A 122 13.96 21.02 -15.74
CA ILE A 122 14.51 22.12 -14.94
C ILE A 122 15.83 21.64 -14.32
N ALA A 123 16.92 22.31 -14.66
CA ALA A 123 18.24 22.07 -14.11
C ALA A 123 18.55 23.11 -13.03
N ILE A 124 19.22 22.69 -11.96
CA ILE A 124 19.71 23.57 -10.90
C ILE A 124 21.24 23.53 -10.89
N CYS A 125 21.86 24.71 -10.88
CA CYS A 125 23.30 24.84 -10.70
C CYS A 125 23.65 25.01 -9.22
N ASP A 126 24.50 24.15 -8.66
CA ASP A 126 24.94 24.25 -7.25
C ASP A 126 25.88 25.45 -7.00
N TYR A 127 26.50 26.02 -8.03
CA TYR A 127 27.45 27.12 -7.88
C TYR A 127 26.79 28.50 -7.77
N CYS A 128 25.76 28.72 -8.57
CA CYS A 128 25.09 30.01 -8.64
C CYS A 128 23.59 29.93 -8.30
N GLU A 129 23.12 28.76 -7.84
CA GLU A 129 21.74 28.44 -7.43
C GLU A 129 20.65 28.78 -8.47
N THR A 130 21.07 29.02 -9.71
CA THR A 130 20.17 29.38 -10.79
C THR A 130 19.42 28.16 -11.29
N ARG A 131 18.10 28.31 -11.44
CA ARG A 131 17.21 27.34 -12.07
C ARG A 131 17.05 27.69 -13.55
N PHE A 132 17.35 26.77 -14.45
CA PHE A 132 17.27 27.00 -15.89
C PHE A 132 16.68 25.80 -16.62
N LEU A 133 16.15 26.04 -17.82
CA LEU A 133 15.55 25.00 -18.65
C LEU A 133 16.64 24.29 -19.46
N ALA A 134 16.77 22.99 -19.25
CA ALA A 134 17.57 22.05 -20.01
C ALA A 134 16.77 21.62 -21.25
N ARG A 135 16.92 22.35 -22.37
CA ARG A 135 16.32 22.01 -23.66
C ARG A 135 17.37 21.62 -24.68
#